data_AF-A0A950ERA2-F1
#
_entry.id   AF-A0A950ERA2-F1
#
_cell.length_a   1.000
_cell.length_b   1.000
_cell.length_c   1.000
_cell.angle_alpha   90.00
_cell.angle_beta   90.00
_cell.angle_gamma   90.00
#
_symmetry.space_group_name_H-M   'P 1'
#
loop_
_entity.id
_entity.type
_entity.pdbx_description
1 polymer ?
#
loop_
_entity_poly.entity_id
_entity_poly.type
_entity_poly.pdbx_seq_one_letter_code
_entity_poly.pdbx_strand_id
1 'polypeptide(L)'
;MQWLDSRSVVPVIRHMHTQADALRRAELERARKMLARGDDPSAVLEALSQSLTNKLIHGPTHALNTSKGDQRDSLIELMGGFYRHGQPARAADAAQPAADVTNDSSGSSGSSGSSGH
;
A
#
# COMPACT_ATOMS: atom_id res chain seq x y z
N MET A 1 14.05 -2.64 -37.21
CA MET A 1 12.58 -2.78 -37.12
C MET A 1 12.06 -2.37 -35.74
N GLN A 2 12.35 -1.17 -35.24
CA GLN A 2 11.98 -0.75 -33.86
C GLN A 2 10.67 0.05 -33.81
N TRP A 3 10.22 0.59 -34.94
CA TRP A 3 9.03 1.43 -35.05
C TRP A 3 7.70 0.65 -35.06
N LEU A 4 7.71 -0.62 -35.49
CA LEU A 4 6.53 -1.48 -35.45
C LEU A 4 6.23 -1.97 -34.03
N ASP A 5 7.26 -2.16 -33.21
CA ASP A 5 7.13 -2.65 -31.84
C ASP A 5 6.62 -1.56 -30.87
N SER A 6 6.99 -0.29 -31.11
CA SER A 6 6.47 0.84 -30.32
C SER A 6 4.95 1.03 -30.42
N ARG A 7 4.32 0.52 -31.50
CA ARG A 7 2.86 0.58 -31.68
C ARG A 7 2.11 -0.56 -31.00
N SER A 8 2.77 -1.64 -30.61
CA SER A 8 2.12 -2.79 -29.96
C SER A 8 1.68 -2.48 -28.52
N VAL A 9 2.36 -1.54 -27.86
CA VAL A 9 2.15 -1.22 -26.43
C VAL A 9 1.00 -0.23 -26.20
N VAL A 10 0.73 0.69 -27.15
CA VAL A 10 -0.30 1.73 -26.98
C VAL A 10 -1.71 1.14 -26.75
N PRO A 11 -2.17 0.10 -27.48
CA PRO A 11 -3.44 -0.56 -27.20
C PRO A 11 -3.49 -1.20 -25.81
N VAL A 12 -2.38 -1.79 -25.35
CA VAL A 12 -2.27 -2.42 -24.02
C VAL A 12 -2.42 -1.37 -22.91
N ILE A 13 -1.70 -0.24 -23.02
CA ILE A 13 -1.80 0.88 -22.08
C ILE A 13 -3.25 1.41 -22.03
N ARG A 14 -3.88 1.64 -23.19
CA ARG A 14 -5.27 2.12 -23.25
C ARG A 14 -6.24 1.15 -22.60
N HIS A 15 -6.08 -0.14 -22.86
CA HIS A 15 -6.90 -1.17 -22.23
C HIS A 15 -6.73 -1.16 -20.71
N MET A 16 -5.48 -1.10 -20.22
CA MET A 16 -5.18 -1.04 -18.79
C MET A 16 -5.85 0.16 -18.11
N HIS A 17 -5.74 1.37 -18.69
CA HIS A 17 -6.42 2.57 -18.17
C HIS A 17 -7.94 2.42 -18.17
N THR A 18 -8.50 1.88 -19.26
CA THR A 18 -9.96 1.67 -19.37
C THR A 18 -10.47 0.73 -18.28
N GLN A 19 -9.77 -0.35 -18.01
CA GLN A 19 -10.12 -1.32 -16.97
C GLN A 19 -9.99 -0.70 -15.57
N ALA A 20 -8.91 0.04 -15.30
CA ALA A 20 -8.72 0.75 -14.03
C ALA A 20 -9.85 1.75 -13.77
N ASP A 21 -10.25 2.53 -14.78
CA ASP A 21 -11.36 3.48 -14.65
C ASP A 21 -12.72 2.81 -14.47
N ALA A 22 -12.97 1.71 -15.16
CA ALA A 22 -14.18 0.93 -14.98
C ALA A 22 -14.30 0.42 -13.53
N LEU A 23 -13.21 -0.11 -13.00
CA LEU A 23 -13.13 -0.57 -11.62
C LEU A 23 -13.36 0.58 -10.61
N ARG A 24 -12.65 1.71 -10.79
CA ARG A 24 -12.81 2.89 -9.95
C ARG A 24 -14.26 3.39 -9.92
N ARG A 25 -14.92 3.47 -11.09
CA ARG A 25 -16.33 3.90 -11.17
C ARG A 25 -17.26 2.93 -10.45
N ALA A 26 -17.04 1.63 -10.58
CA ALA A 26 -17.87 0.62 -9.91
C ALA A 26 -17.77 0.72 -8.38
N GLU A 27 -16.57 0.90 -7.82
CA GLU A 27 -16.42 1.03 -6.37
C GLU A 27 -16.92 2.38 -5.84
N LEU A 28 -16.72 3.48 -6.58
CA LEU A 28 -17.30 4.77 -6.23
C LEU A 28 -18.83 4.71 -6.18
N GLU A 29 -19.45 4.00 -7.12
CA GLU A 29 -20.91 3.84 -7.13
C GLU A 29 -21.39 3.02 -5.93
N ARG A 30 -20.67 1.95 -5.56
CA ARG A 30 -20.95 1.21 -4.32
C ARG A 30 -20.84 2.12 -3.09
N ALA A 31 -19.77 2.90 -2.97
CA ALA A 31 -19.54 3.83 -1.87
C ALA A 31 -20.66 4.88 -1.78
N ARG A 32 -21.08 5.46 -2.91
CA ARG A 32 -22.20 6.41 -2.96
C ARG A 32 -23.51 5.80 -2.44
N LYS A 33 -23.79 4.54 -2.77
CA LYS A 33 -24.98 3.84 -2.27
C LYS A 33 -24.92 3.61 -0.77
N MET A 34 -23.75 3.30 -0.21
CA MET A 34 -23.56 3.17 1.24
C MET A 34 -23.80 4.51 1.94
N LEU A 35 -23.22 5.59 1.42
CA LEU A 35 -23.45 6.95 1.96
C LEU A 35 -24.93 7.35 1.90
N ALA A 36 -25.60 7.10 0.78
CA ALA A 36 -27.02 7.41 0.62
C ALA A 36 -27.92 6.60 1.58
N ARG A 37 -27.46 5.44 2.04
CA ARG A 37 -28.14 4.64 3.06
C ARG A 37 -27.89 5.14 4.50
N GLY A 38 -26.95 6.07 4.69
CA GLY A 38 -26.58 6.60 5.99
C GLY A 38 -25.45 5.85 6.69
N ASP A 39 -24.68 5.03 5.97
CA ASP A 39 -23.51 4.36 6.53
C ASP A 39 -22.43 5.40 6.93
N ASP A 40 -21.65 5.10 7.97
CA ASP A 40 -20.58 5.99 8.46
C ASP A 40 -19.56 6.31 7.34
N PRO A 41 -19.30 7.60 7.02
CA PRO A 41 -18.40 7.97 5.93
C PRO A 41 -16.98 7.40 6.05
N SER A 42 -16.45 7.27 7.28
CA SER A 42 -15.10 6.72 7.49
C SER A 42 -15.07 5.23 7.11
N ALA A 43 -16.09 4.47 7.55
CA ALA A 43 -16.24 3.07 7.18
C ALA A 43 -16.46 2.88 5.65
N VAL A 44 -17.20 3.78 4.99
CA VAL A 44 -17.37 3.72 3.54
C VAL A 44 -16.04 3.94 2.80
N LEU A 45 -15.25 4.92 3.23
CA LEU A 45 -13.96 5.21 2.61
C LEU A 45 -12.96 4.06 2.79
N GLU A 46 -12.94 3.43 3.97
CA GLU A 46 -12.12 2.25 4.23
C GLU A 46 -12.54 1.09 3.32
N ALA A 47 -13.85 0.82 3.22
CA ALA A 47 -14.39 -0.22 2.34
C ALA A 47 -14.07 0.03 0.86
N LEU A 48 -14.17 1.28 0.40
CA LEU A 48 -13.78 1.69 -0.95
C LEU A 48 -12.29 1.45 -1.19
N SER A 49 -11.44 1.92 -0.27
CA SER A 49 -9.98 1.78 -0.36
C SER A 49 -9.56 0.31 -0.44
N GLN A 50 -10.07 -0.51 0.47
CA GLN A 50 -9.74 -1.93 0.55
C GLN A 50 -10.25 -2.69 -0.68
N SER A 51 -11.50 -2.46 -1.09
CA SER A 51 -12.09 -3.16 -2.24
C SER A 51 -11.38 -2.81 -3.56
N LEU A 52 -11.04 -1.54 -3.75
CA LEU A 52 -10.31 -1.08 -4.93
C LEU A 52 -8.90 -1.71 -4.97
N THR A 53 -8.18 -1.67 -3.85
CA THR A 53 -6.83 -2.26 -3.74
C THR A 53 -6.85 -3.76 -4.01
N ASN A 54 -7.77 -4.50 -3.38
CA ASN A 54 -7.90 -5.94 -3.58
C ASN A 54 -8.15 -6.28 -5.05
N LYS A 55 -9.03 -5.53 -5.73
CA LYS A 55 -9.37 -5.77 -7.14
C LYS A 55 -8.23 -5.42 -8.09
N LEU A 56 -7.45 -4.37 -7.80
CA LEU A 56 -6.27 -4.01 -8.59
C LEU A 56 -5.16 -5.06 -8.47
N ILE A 57 -4.90 -5.57 -7.26
CA ILE A 57 -3.81 -6.51 -6.99
C ILE A 57 -4.16 -7.94 -7.43
N HIS A 58 -5.44 -8.29 -7.48
CA HIS A 58 -5.88 -9.65 -7.84
C HIS A 58 -5.30 -10.13 -9.18
N GLY A 59 -5.33 -9.30 -10.23
CA GLY A 59 -4.83 -9.69 -11.56
C GLY A 59 -3.35 -10.10 -11.56
N PRO A 60 -2.44 -9.22 -11.11
CA PRO A 60 -1.02 -9.55 -10.97
C PRO A 60 -0.75 -10.76 -10.08
N THR A 61 -1.40 -10.84 -8.91
CA THR A 61 -1.22 -11.98 -8.00
C THR A 61 -1.71 -13.29 -8.62
N HIS A 62 -2.83 -13.26 -9.34
CA HIS A 62 -3.34 -14.41 -10.06
C HIS A 62 -2.36 -14.87 -11.14
N ALA A 63 -1.86 -13.96 -11.97
CA ALA A 63 -0.90 -14.27 -13.02
C ALA A 63 0.38 -14.91 -12.47
N LEU A 64 0.90 -14.39 -11.36
CA LEU A 64 2.04 -14.97 -10.65
C LEU A 64 1.72 -16.40 -10.17
N ASN A 65 0.58 -16.58 -9.51
CA ASN A 65 0.18 -17.88 -8.96
C ASN A 65 -0.07 -18.95 -10.03
N THR A 66 -0.57 -18.58 -11.21
CA THR A 66 -0.85 -19.52 -12.30
C THR A 66 0.36 -19.81 -13.20
N SER A 67 1.35 -18.93 -13.23
CA SER A 67 2.59 -19.11 -14.03
C SER A 67 3.56 -20.14 -13.41
N LYS A 68 4.39 -20.78 -14.25
CA LYS A 68 5.38 -21.79 -13.87
C LYS A 68 6.69 -21.63 -14.66
N GLY A 69 7.80 -22.12 -14.09
CA GLY A 69 9.13 -22.10 -14.71
C GLY A 69 9.57 -20.68 -15.11
N ASP A 70 10.30 -20.57 -16.22
CA ASP A 70 10.87 -19.32 -16.73
C ASP A 70 9.85 -18.19 -16.91
N GLN A 71 8.58 -18.53 -17.19
CA GLN A 71 7.49 -17.54 -17.29
C GLN A 71 7.19 -16.87 -15.95
N ARG A 72 7.23 -17.65 -14.85
CA ARG A 72 7.05 -17.11 -13.49
C ARG A 72 8.21 -16.20 -13.13
N ASP A 73 9.43 -16.60 -13.44
CA ASP A 73 10.64 -15.84 -13.10
C ASP A 73 10.65 -14.49 -13.85
N SER A 74 10.28 -14.51 -15.13
CA SER A 74 10.11 -13.29 -15.95
C SER A 74 9.04 -12.34 -15.37
N LEU A 75 7.90 -12.90 -14.91
CA LEU A 75 6.84 -12.12 -14.26
C LEU A 75 7.30 -11.52 -12.92
N ILE A 76 8.06 -12.27 -12.11
CA ILE A 76 8.61 -11.78 -10.84
C ILE A 76 9.56 -10.59 -11.09
N GLU A 77 10.45 -10.70 -12.07
CA GLU A 77 11.38 -9.62 -12.43
C GLU A 77 10.62 -8.37 -12.90
N LEU A 78 9.63 -8.54 -13.79
CA LEU A 78 8.79 -7.46 -14.29
C LEU A 78 8.04 -6.75 -13.14
N MET A 79 7.42 -7.51 -12.23
CA MET A 79 6.70 -6.94 -11.09
C MET A 79 7.65 -6.20 -10.15
N GLY A 80 8.86 -6.71 -9.90
CA GLY A 80 9.89 -6.01 -9.14
C GLY A 80 10.28 -4.67 -9.76
N GLY A 81 10.39 -4.60 -11.10
CA GLY A 81 10.60 -3.35 -11.82
C GLY A 81 9.43 -2.37 -11.69
N PHE A 82 8.20 -2.86 -11.80
CA PHE A 82 6.98 -2.05 -11.71
C PHE A 82 6.83 -1.36 -10.34
N TYR A 83 6.95 -2.11 -9.25
CA TYR A 83 6.78 -1.55 -7.90
C TYR A 83 7.92 -0.63 -7.47
N ARG A 84 9.13 -0.77 -8.01
CA ARG A 84 10.23 0.19 -7.80
C ARG A 84 9.93 1.57 -8.37
N HIS A 85 9.25 1.64 -9.52
CA HIS A 85 8.84 2.92 -10.13
C HIS A 85 7.60 3.53 -9.46
N GLY A 86 6.81 2.71 -8.76
CA GLY A 86 5.61 3.14 -8.04
C GLY A 86 5.83 3.48 -6.56
N GLN A 87 7.02 3.21 -6.01
CA GLN A 87 7.34 3.57 -4.63
C GLN A 87 7.53 5.09 -4.54
N PRO A 88 6.67 5.83 -3.80
CA PRO A 88 7.00 7.20 -3.47
C PRO A 88 8.30 7.14 -2.66
N ALA A 89 9.36 7.73 -3.21
CA ALA A 89 10.59 7.92 -2.47
C ALA A 89 10.21 8.52 -1.11
N ARG A 90 10.44 7.79 -0.01
CA ARG A 90 10.32 8.29 1.37
C ARG A 90 8.91 8.27 2.04
N ALA A 91 8.10 7.22 1.85
CA ALA A 91 7.12 6.84 2.90
C ALA A 91 7.79 6.39 4.22
N ALA A 92 9.13 6.31 4.23
CA ALA A 92 10.00 5.95 5.36
C ALA A 92 10.45 7.13 6.25
N ASP A 93 9.86 8.32 6.15
CA ASP A 93 10.22 9.46 7.03
C ASP A 93 9.02 10.09 7.78
N ALA A 94 7.81 9.52 7.65
CA ALA A 94 6.61 10.07 8.29
C ALA A 94 5.98 9.15 9.34
N ALA A 95 6.63 8.05 9.73
CA ALA A 95 6.10 7.12 10.72
C ALA A 95 7.14 6.78 11.81
N GLN A 96 7.44 7.79 12.65
CA GLN A 96 7.82 7.78 14.08
C GLN A 96 8.90 8.85 14.36
N PRO A 97 8.79 9.67 15.44
CA PRO A 97 8.53 9.17 16.80
C PRO A 97 7.50 9.98 17.60
N ALA A 98 6.52 9.31 18.20
CA ALA A 98 5.90 9.80 19.43
C ALA A 98 6.73 9.25 20.61
N ALA A 99 7.84 9.93 20.88
CA ALA A 99 8.47 9.90 22.19
C ALA A 99 7.77 11.00 23.02
N ASP A 100 6.99 10.60 24.02
CA ASP A 100 6.52 11.46 25.11
C ASP A 100 6.46 10.55 26.36
N VAL A 101 7.51 10.56 27.19
CA VAL A 101 7.63 11.33 28.45
C VAL A 101 6.61 10.90 29.49
N THR A 102 7.06 10.08 30.44
CA THR A 102 7.04 10.41 31.88
C THR A 102 8.10 9.54 32.58
N ASN A 103 9.33 10.04 32.71
CA ASN A 103 10.16 9.68 33.87
C ASN A 103 10.31 10.96 34.69
N ASP A 104 9.32 11.17 35.55
CA ASP A 104 9.34 12.23 36.53
C ASP A 104 10.44 11.93 37.56
N SER A 105 11.29 12.93 37.74
CA SER A 105 12.41 12.91 38.68
C SER A 105 11.96 13.56 39.98
N SER A 106 12.02 12.82 41.09
CA SER A 106 12.21 13.36 42.45
C SER A 106 12.25 12.18 43.43
N GLY A 107 13.17 12.05 44.38
CA GLY A 107 14.27 12.87 44.85
C GLY A 107 14.72 12.33 46.22
N SER A 108 15.92 12.74 46.66
CA SER A 108 16.40 12.73 48.05
C SER A 108 16.75 11.38 48.71
N SER A 109 18.02 11.06 48.99
CA SER A 109 18.96 11.61 50.01
C SER A 109 18.82 10.95 51.40
N GLY A 110 19.92 10.38 51.89
CA GLY A 110 20.13 9.91 53.27
C GLY A 110 21.24 8.85 53.29
N SER A 111 22.52 9.22 53.37
CA SER A 111 23.28 9.58 54.59
C SER A 111 23.57 8.40 55.53
N SER A 112 24.89 8.15 55.68
CA SER A 112 25.66 7.75 56.89
C SER A 112 25.49 6.37 57.57
N GLY A 113 26.65 5.82 57.98
CA GLY A 113 26.82 4.75 58.99
C GLY A 113 27.89 3.72 58.62
N SER A 114 29.16 3.91 59.02
CA SER A 114 29.77 3.26 60.21
C SER A 114 30.26 1.82 59.93
N SER A 115 31.57 1.59 59.70
CA SER A 115 32.62 1.32 60.71
C SER A 115 32.53 -0.07 61.38
N GLY A 116 33.59 -0.88 61.23
CA GLY A 116 34.07 -1.75 62.31
C GLY A 116 34.23 -3.25 62.04
N HIS A 117 35.49 -3.68 62.16
CA HIS A 117 36.03 -5.00 62.54
C HIS A 117 36.08 -6.15 61.52
#